data_AF-A0A1Y0H5Q2-F1
#
_entry.id   AF-A0A1Y0H5Q2-F1
#
_cell.length_a   1.000
_cell.length_b   1.000
_cell.length_c   1.000
_cell.angle_alpha   90.00
_cell.angle_beta   90.00
_cell.angle_gamma   90.00
#
_symmetry.space_group_name_H-M   'P 1'
#
loop_
_entity.id
_entity.type
_entity.pdbx_description
1 polymer ?
#
loop_
_entity_poly.entity_id
_entity_poly.type
_entity_poly.pdbx_seq_one_letter_code
_entity_poly.pdbx_strand_id
1 'polypeptide(L)'
;MARCVVIGGGVAGLSAAIHARLRGYDVTLLEQGDALGGKAAPVRRDGFTLDPGPSIIILTHIYQEVFRRAGCNPDDYLQFQRLDPFTRVLMDGLDGPLDLPADEEACIQALGRVAPQDEPGLRTLMATLASAAPYVDDTVFAHPIDKPYQLLHPKLARFALHFNPRLTYRQLVDEQIKSPLLRAFFYGFPSYSGQTYDSKAAGALLIPFYMLRHGVWYPKGGIHAIPAAFTRLAQELGVEIQLQAKVTGVATQGRRLTEVHIEGSTALKADAVICAMDRYTFGPWLQRPEPQTPSYSYYTLHWGLKGERPEVEHHTLLIPNGFEEGFEELYQQRRPPSRPVIYLNNPGRVDPQSAPPGIPTCLPSSPCPLCTITWIGRKNPPACAKSPGKNSTASASGSMTATSSSSGSKTRATSSPPTAPGGARSTARMKRNACGACSLSARATRSSATSPTPAAPPSLGRVCLWSRSAENLLPMPCPRPSGLH
;
A
#
# COMPACT_ATOMS: atom_id res chain seq x y z
N MET A 1 -24.27 -31.30 8.93
CA MET A 1 -22.93 -30.72 8.68
C MET A 1 -22.72 -29.59 9.69
N ALA A 2 -21.49 -29.26 10.09
CA ALA A 2 -21.26 -28.17 11.04
C ALA A 2 -21.27 -26.82 10.32
N ARG A 3 -21.89 -25.78 10.88
CA ARG A 3 -22.05 -24.48 10.20
C ARG A 3 -20.89 -23.53 10.46
N CYS A 4 -20.32 -22.98 9.40
CA CYS A 4 -19.31 -21.93 9.45
C CYS A 4 -19.87 -20.64 8.85
N VAL A 5 -19.93 -19.56 9.63
CA VAL A 5 -20.26 -18.23 9.11
C VAL A 5 -18.96 -17.47 8.85
N VAL A 6 -18.80 -16.97 7.62
CA VAL A 6 -17.64 -16.15 7.22
C VAL A 6 -18.10 -14.70 7.07
N ILE A 7 -17.42 -13.77 7.76
CA ILE A 7 -17.83 -12.36 7.80
C ILE A 7 -16.84 -11.51 7.00
N GLY A 8 -17.31 -10.93 5.89
CA GLY A 8 -16.56 -10.10 4.94
C GLY A 8 -16.19 -10.86 3.66
N GLY A 9 -16.69 -10.39 2.51
CA GLY A 9 -16.47 -10.94 1.17
C GLY A 9 -15.18 -10.48 0.48
N GLY A 10 -14.18 -10.01 1.24
CA GLY A 10 -12.84 -9.74 0.72
C GLY A 10 -12.10 -11.01 0.31
N VAL A 11 -10.98 -10.86 -0.42
CA VAL A 11 -10.13 -11.97 -0.91
C VAL A 11 -9.80 -13.00 0.20
N ALA A 12 -9.51 -12.53 1.42
CA ALA A 12 -9.23 -13.40 2.57
C ALA A 12 -10.47 -14.18 3.04
N GLY A 13 -11.66 -13.56 3.07
CA GLY A 13 -12.91 -14.22 3.45
C GLY A 13 -13.36 -15.24 2.39
N LEU A 14 -13.24 -14.91 1.11
CA LEU A 14 -13.52 -15.84 0.01
C LEU A 14 -12.60 -17.08 0.07
N SER A 15 -11.28 -16.89 0.25
CA SER A 15 -10.32 -17.98 0.45
C SER A 15 -10.64 -18.81 1.70
N ALA A 16 -11.01 -18.16 2.81
CA ALA A 16 -11.41 -18.85 4.03
C ALA A 16 -12.70 -19.66 3.88
N ALA A 17 -13.70 -19.15 3.14
CA ALA A 17 -14.94 -19.85 2.86
C ALA A 17 -14.71 -21.11 2.01
N ILE A 18 -13.88 -21.01 0.95
CA ILE A 18 -13.41 -22.15 0.15
C ILE A 18 -12.73 -23.18 1.06
N HIS A 19 -11.78 -22.76 1.90
CA HIS A 19 -11.03 -23.66 2.78
C HIS A 19 -11.83 -24.22 3.97
N ALA A 20 -12.95 -23.61 4.35
CA ALA A 20 -13.93 -24.18 5.28
C ALA A 20 -14.83 -25.20 4.56
N ARG A 21 -15.31 -24.88 3.36
CA ARG A 21 -16.20 -25.73 2.57
C ARG A 21 -15.53 -27.04 2.13
N LEU A 22 -14.25 -26.96 1.76
CA LEU A 22 -13.37 -28.12 1.49
C LEU A 22 -13.08 -28.98 2.73
N ARG A 23 -13.26 -28.44 3.95
CA ARG A 23 -13.18 -29.20 5.21
C ARG A 23 -14.52 -29.82 5.64
N GLY A 24 -15.55 -29.75 4.79
CA GLY A 24 -16.87 -30.31 5.11
C GLY A 24 -17.66 -29.50 6.14
N TYR A 25 -17.44 -28.18 6.20
CA TYR A 25 -18.39 -27.25 6.82
C TYR A 25 -19.48 -26.87 5.83
N ASP A 26 -20.65 -26.57 6.36
CA ASP A 26 -21.76 -25.88 5.70
C ASP A 26 -21.48 -24.38 5.85
N VAL A 27 -21.34 -23.62 4.75
CA VAL A 27 -20.69 -22.31 4.78
C VAL A 27 -21.59 -21.22 4.22
N THR A 28 -21.90 -20.23 5.07
CA THR A 28 -22.56 -18.97 4.67
C THR A 28 -21.55 -17.83 4.81
N LEU A 29 -21.26 -17.13 3.71
CA LEU A 29 -20.47 -15.90 3.69
C LEU A 29 -21.40 -14.68 3.69
N LEU A 30 -21.11 -13.72 4.58
CA LEU A 30 -21.86 -12.48 4.74
C LEU A 30 -20.99 -11.30 4.28
N GLU A 31 -21.47 -10.49 3.35
CA GLU A 31 -20.86 -9.22 2.93
C GLU A 31 -21.87 -8.08 3.13
N GLN A 32 -21.43 -6.96 3.69
CA GLN A 32 -22.25 -5.78 3.96
C GLN A 32 -22.54 -4.95 2.69
N GLY A 33 -21.67 -5.06 1.68
CA GLY A 33 -21.83 -4.38 0.39
C GLY A 33 -22.73 -5.13 -0.60
N ASP A 34 -22.96 -4.49 -1.73
CA ASP A 34 -23.64 -5.01 -2.93
C ASP A 34 -22.70 -5.84 -3.84
N ALA A 35 -21.39 -5.88 -3.53
CA ALA A 35 -20.39 -6.60 -4.31
C ALA A 35 -19.26 -7.18 -3.43
N LEU A 36 -18.67 -8.28 -3.91
CA LEU A 36 -17.54 -8.97 -3.27
C LEU A 36 -16.19 -8.35 -3.66
N GLY A 37 -15.14 -8.77 -2.94
CA GLY A 37 -13.74 -8.35 -3.16
C GLY A 37 -13.23 -7.36 -2.12
N GLY A 38 -14.10 -6.63 -1.43
CA GLY A 38 -13.73 -5.68 -0.38
C GLY A 38 -12.76 -4.61 -0.89
N LYS A 39 -11.52 -4.57 -0.36
CA LYS A 39 -10.47 -3.66 -0.86
C LYS A 39 -10.03 -3.93 -2.31
N ALA A 40 -10.29 -5.13 -2.84
CA ALA A 40 -10.03 -5.51 -4.24
C ALA A 40 -11.28 -5.42 -5.13
N ALA A 41 -12.38 -4.83 -4.64
CA ALA A 41 -13.55 -4.53 -5.47
C ALA A 41 -13.26 -3.32 -6.40
N PRO A 42 -13.66 -3.36 -7.68
CA PRO A 42 -13.35 -2.31 -8.64
C PRO A 42 -14.35 -1.15 -8.54
N VAL A 43 -13.89 0.06 -8.84
CA VAL A 43 -14.75 1.22 -9.08
C VAL A 43 -14.94 1.36 -10.58
N ARG A 44 -16.14 1.05 -11.08
CA ARG A 44 -16.50 1.27 -12.49
C ARG A 44 -17.25 2.59 -12.64
N ARG A 45 -16.77 3.45 -13.54
CA ARG A 45 -17.32 4.81 -13.71
C ARG A 45 -16.97 5.36 -15.08
N ASP A 46 -17.91 6.01 -15.76
CA ASP A 46 -17.67 6.78 -17.00
C ASP A 46 -16.93 5.99 -18.11
N GLY A 47 -17.10 4.66 -18.13
CA GLY A 47 -16.44 3.73 -19.05
C GLY A 47 -15.08 3.18 -18.59
N PHE A 48 -14.53 3.65 -17.47
CA PHE A 48 -13.31 3.16 -16.85
C PHE A 48 -13.59 2.05 -15.82
N THR A 49 -12.65 1.12 -15.67
CA THR A 49 -12.58 0.18 -14.55
C THR A 49 -11.32 0.45 -13.74
N LEU A 50 -11.50 0.89 -12.50
CA LEU A 50 -10.43 1.36 -11.61
C LEU A 50 -10.27 0.38 -10.45
N ASP A 51 -9.06 -0.13 -10.22
CA ASP A 51 -8.73 -0.92 -9.02
C ASP A 51 -8.19 0.02 -7.92
N PRO A 52 -8.93 0.28 -6.82
CA PRO A 52 -8.53 1.26 -5.79
C PRO A 52 -7.67 0.68 -4.66
N GLY A 53 -7.38 -0.63 -4.71
CA GLY A 53 -6.71 -1.38 -3.65
C GLY A 53 -5.24 -1.69 -3.97
N PRO A 54 -4.77 -2.94 -3.72
CA PRO A 54 -3.43 -3.34 -4.12
C PRO A 54 -3.33 -3.34 -5.66
N SER A 55 -2.19 -2.94 -6.21
CA SER A 55 -1.92 -2.97 -7.66
C SER A 55 -0.71 -3.83 -8.05
N ILE A 56 0.17 -4.12 -7.10
CA ILE A 56 1.37 -4.94 -7.26
C ILE A 56 1.05 -6.36 -6.77
N ILE A 57 1.07 -7.35 -7.67
CA ILE A 57 0.99 -8.77 -7.30
C ILE A 57 2.36 -9.42 -7.42
N ILE A 58 2.80 -10.06 -6.33
CA ILE A 58 3.93 -10.99 -6.28
C ILE A 58 3.42 -12.36 -5.83
N LEU A 59 4.25 -13.40 -5.98
CA LEU A 59 3.97 -14.75 -5.49
C LEU A 59 2.60 -15.30 -5.95
N THR A 60 2.34 -15.21 -7.26
CA THR A 60 1.10 -15.67 -7.94
C THR A 60 0.65 -17.07 -7.54
N HIS A 61 1.62 -17.95 -7.23
CA HIS A 61 1.37 -19.32 -6.76
C HIS A 61 0.49 -19.40 -5.50
N ILE A 62 0.49 -18.39 -4.63
CA ILE A 62 -0.33 -18.32 -3.40
C ILE A 62 -1.82 -18.23 -3.76
N TYR A 63 -2.18 -17.42 -4.76
CA TYR A 63 -3.55 -17.31 -5.24
C TYR A 63 -3.98 -18.58 -5.98
N GLN A 64 -3.07 -19.13 -6.79
CA GLN A 64 -3.30 -20.39 -7.52
C GLN A 64 -3.53 -21.60 -6.58
N GLU A 65 -2.87 -21.63 -5.42
CA GLU A 65 -2.96 -22.71 -4.44
C GLU A 65 -4.39 -22.91 -3.89
N VAL A 66 -5.22 -21.87 -3.85
CA VAL A 66 -6.62 -21.96 -3.45
C VAL A 66 -7.42 -22.87 -4.40
N PHE A 67 -7.15 -22.78 -5.71
CA PHE A 67 -7.75 -23.65 -6.73
C PHE A 67 -7.16 -25.06 -6.70
N ARG A 68 -5.83 -25.20 -6.56
CA ARG A 68 -5.17 -26.52 -6.45
C ARG A 68 -5.73 -27.35 -5.29
N ARG A 69 -6.01 -26.71 -4.14
CA ARG A 69 -6.62 -27.36 -2.97
C ARG A 69 -8.08 -27.76 -3.14
N ALA A 70 -8.77 -27.22 -4.13
CA ALA A 70 -10.09 -27.69 -4.56
C ALA A 70 -10.02 -28.81 -5.62
N GLY A 71 -8.82 -29.18 -6.08
CA GLY A 71 -8.62 -30.11 -7.20
C GLY A 71 -8.75 -29.45 -8.59
N CYS A 72 -8.85 -28.12 -8.64
CA CYS A 72 -9.04 -27.36 -9.88
C CYS A 72 -7.71 -26.91 -10.49
N ASN A 73 -7.65 -26.84 -11.83
CA ASN A 73 -6.57 -26.14 -12.52
C ASN A 73 -6.71 -24.61 -12.31
N PRO A 74 -5.71 -23.90 -11.77
CA PRO A 74 -5.82 -22.46 -11.52
C PRO A 74 -6.04 -21.61 -12.79
N ASP A 75 -5.47 -22.03 -13.92
CA ASP A 75 -5.46 -21.24 -15.15
C ASP A 75 -6.83 -21.21 -15.87
N ASP A 76 -7.76 -22.08 -15.45
CA ASP A 76 -9.18 -22.10 -15.86
C ASP A 76 -10.03 -21.01 -15.15
N TYR A 77 -9.43 -20.30 -14.18
CA TYR A 77 -10.10 -19.32 -13.32
C TYR A 77 -9.35 -17.98 -13.26
N LEU A 78 -8.02 -18.01 -13.12
CA LEU A 78 -7.21 -16.84 -12.79
C LEU A 78 -5.83 -16.90 -13.46
N GLN A 79 -5.68 -16.14 -14.55
CA GLN A 79 -4.43 -16.05 -15.30
C GLN A 79 -3.69 -14.75 -14.97
N PHE A 80 -2.36 -14.85 -14.85
CA PHE A 80 -1.47 -13.73 -14.60
C PHE A 80 -0.57 -13.47 -15.81
N GLN A 81 -0.33 -12.19 -16.10
CA GLN A 81 0.69 -11.71 -17.03
C GLN A 81 1.86 -11.13 -16.22
N ARG A 82 3.10 -11.45 -16.60
CA ARG A 82 4.29 -10.82 -16.00
C ARG A 82 4.45 -9.43 -16.59
N LEU A 83 4.75 -8.45 -15.75
CA LEU A 83 5.00 -7.07 -16.16
C LEU A 83 6.47 -6.90 -16.49
N ASP A 84 6.78 -6.43 -17.70
CA ASP A 84 8.14 -6.15 -18.16
C ASP A 84 8.15 -4.84 -18.99
N PRO A 85 8.80 -3.75 -18.51
CA PRO A 85 9.41 -3.62 -17.19
C PRO A 85 8.38 -3.75 -16.06
N PHE A 86 8.81 -4.24 -14.89
CA PHE A 86 7.90 -4.39 -13.75
C PHE A 86 7.62 -3.06 -13.05
N THR A 87 8.55 -2.11 -13.16
CA THR A 87 8.44 -0.71 -12.69
C THR A 87 9.33 0.19 -13.55
N ARG A 88 8.82 1.35 -14.00
CA ARG A 88 9.63 2.49 -14.44
C ARG A 88 9.95 3.41 -13.26
N VAL A 89 11.16 3.95 -13.20
CA VAL A 89 11.56 4.97 -12.23
C VAL A 89 11.93 6.26 -12.94
N LEU A 90 11.32 7.37 -12.51
CA LEU A 90 11.65 8.74 -12.90
C LEU A 90 12.16 9.46 -11.65
N MET A 91 13.40 9.96 -11.68
CA MET A 91 14.00 10.70 -10.55
C MET A 91 14.54 12.05 -10.99
N ASP A 92 14.34 13.09 -10.16
CA ASP A 92 14.95 14.41 -10.40
C ASP A 92 16.48 14.28 -10.55
N GLY A 93 17.04 14.74 -11.67
CA GLY A 93 18.48 14.68 -11.92
C GLY A 93 19.01 13.34 -12.43
N LEU A 94 18.14 12.38 -12.76
CA LEU A 94 18.47 11.23 -13.58
C LEU A 94 18.26 11.59 -15.07
N ASP A 95 19.20 11.18 -15.93
CA ASP A 95 19.13 11.39 -17.39
C ASP A 95 18.12 10.43 -18.07
N GLY A 96 16.83 10.65 -17.80
CA GLY A 96 15.71 9.91 -18.41
C GLY A 96 15.14 8.78 -17.53
N PRO A 97 14.27 7.92 -18.10
CA PRO A 97 13.65 6.82 -17.37
C PRO A 97 14.61 5.66 -17.11
N LEU A 98 14.56 5.12 -15.90
CA LEU A 98 15.15 3.83 -15.55
C LEU A 98 14.04 2.78 -15.49
N ASP A 99 13.96 1.94 -16.53
CA ASP A 99 13.07 0.79 -16.56
C ASP A 99 13.71 -0.41 -15.86
N LEU A 100 12.97 -1.06 -14.96
CA LEU A 100 13.41 -2.25 -14.21
C LEU A 100 12.86 -3.51 -14.90
N PRO A 101 13.68 -4.31 -15.62
CA PRO A 101 13.21 -5.45 -16.38
C PRO A 101 12.74 -6.60 -15.48
N ALA A 102 11.89 -7.46 -16.03
CA ALA A 102 11.40 -8.69 -15.38
C ALA A 102 12.46 -9.82 -15.36
N ASP A 103 13.72 -9.51 -15.08
CA ASP A 103 14.77 -10.51 -14.87
C ASP A 103 15.75 -10.02 -13.80
N GLU A 104 16.20 -10.93 -12.93
CA GLU A 104 17.00 -10.57 -11.76
C GLU A 104 18.36 -9.97 -12.19
N GLU A 105 19.02 -10.60 -13.17
CA GLU A 105 20.34 -10.18 -13.65
C GLU A 105 20.24 -8.92 -14.52
N ALA A 106 19.27 -8.85 -15.44
CA ALA A 106 19.03 -7.66 -16.24
C ALA A 106 18.64 -6.45 -15.38
N CYS A 107 17.87 -6.65 -14.30
CA CYS A 107 17.56 -5.60 -13.33
C CYS A 107 18.78 -5.18 -12.52
N ILE A 108 19.60 -6.11 -12.01
CA ILE A 108 20.84 -5.77 -11.31
C ILE A 108 21.78 -4.97 -12.23
N GLN A 109 21.90 -5.34 -13.51
CA GLN A 109 22.68 -4.59 -14.50
C GLN A 109 22.07 -3.22 -14.84
N ALA A 110 20.74 -3.10 -14.95
CA ALA A 110 20.08 -1.82 -15.19
C ALA A 110 20.35 -0.84 -14.03
N LEU A 111 20.24 -1.33 -12.79
CA LEU A 111 20.59 -0.57 -11.58
C LEU A 111 22.09 -0.25 -11.51
N GLY A 112 22.96 -1.21 -11.83
CA GLY A 112 24.42 -1.05 -11.84
C GLY A 112 24.93 -0.03 -12.87
N ARG A 113 24.24 0.16 -14.01
CA ARG A 113 24.56 1.22 -14.98
C ARG A 113 24.36 2.64 -14.41
N VAL A 114 23.41 2.81 -13.49
CA VAL A 114 23.05 4.10 -12.89
C VAL A 114 23.74 4.31 -11.52
N ALA A 115 24.00 3.24 -10.78
CA ALA A 115 24.68 3.25 -9.49
C ALA A 115 25.77 2.17 -9.42
N PRO A 116 26.86 2.27 -10.22
CA PRO A 116 27.89 1.22 -10.33
C PRO A 116 28.62 0.94 -9.01
N GLN A 117 28.68 1.91 -8.09
CA GLN A 117 29.23 1.72 -6.75
C GLN A 117 28.40 0.77 -5.86
N ASP A 118 27.11 0.57 -6.18
CA ASP A 118 26.18 -0.22 -5.37
C ASP A 118 25.94 -1.63 -5.93
N GLU A 119 26.31 -1.93 -7.17
CA GLU A 119 26.09 -3.25 -7.78
C GLU A 119 26.65 -4.42 -6.93
N PRO A 120 27.87 -4.34 -6.36
CA PRO A 120 28.38 -5.41 -5.48
C PRO A 120 27.56 -5.57 -4.19
N GLY A 121 27.07 -4.47 -3.61
CA GLY A 121 26.23 -4.49 -2.42
C GLY A 121 24.82 -5.03 -2.71
N LEU A 122 24.23 -4.64 -3.84
CA LEU A 122 22.96 -5.18 -4.33
C LEU A 122 23.06 -6.69 -4.57
N ARG A 123 24.12 -7.18 -5.23
CA ARG A 123 24.36 -8.62 -5.43
C ARG A 123 24.54 -9.35 -4.09
N THR A 124 25.26 -8.76 -3.13
CA THR A 124 25.44 -9.32 -1.77
C THR A 124 24.11 -9.40 -1.01
N LEU A 125 23.28 -8.35 -1.10
CA LEU A 125 21.94 -8.28 -0.50
C LEU A 125 21.00 -9.33 -1.11
N MET A 126 20.96 -9.44 -2.44
CA MET A 126 20.14 -10.44 -3.15
C MET A 126 20.57 -11.88 -2.84
N ALA A 127 21.89 -12.15 -2.75
CA ALA A 127 22.39 -13.46 -2.34
C ALA A 127 22.01 -13.82 -0.89
N THR A 128 22.09 -12.85 0.03
CA THR A 128 21.68 -13.02 1.44
C THR A 128 20.17 -13.27 1.54
N LEU A 129 19.36 -12.58 0.72
CA LEU A 129 17.92 -12.78 0.66
C LEU A 129 17.56 -14.12 0.02
N ALA A 130 18.32 -14.60 -0.97
CA ALA A 130 18.13 -15.91 -1.58
C ALA A 130 18.39 -17.08 -0.62
N SER A 131 19.35 -16.96 0.31
CA SER A 131 19.54 -17.96 1.35
C SER A 131 18.57 -17.80 2.53
N ALA A 132 18.03 -16.59 2.75
CA ALA A 132 17.07 -16.31 3.82
C ALA A 132 15.62 -16.71 3.47
N ALA A 133 15.18 -16.48 2.22
CA ALA A 133 13.77 -16.62 1.80
C ALA A 133 13.15 -18.01 2.09
N PRO A 134 13.81 -19.15 1.79
CA PRO A 134 13.21 -20.47 2.04
C PRO A 134 12.84 -20.71 3.51
N TYR A 135 13.55 -20.08 4.46
CA TYR A 135 13.22 -20.17 5.87
C TYR A 135 11.92 -19.44 6.24
N VAL A 136 11.53 -18.40 5.49
CA VAL A 136 10.27 -17.66 5.66
C VAL A 136 9.14 -18.35 4.92
N ASP A 137 9.39 -18.88 3.72
CA ASP A 137 8.43 -19.71 2.98
C ASP A 137 8.00 -20.93 3.81
N ASP A 138 8.98 -21.67 4.35
CA ASP A 138 8.79 -22.82 5.23
C ASP A 138 8.12 -22.51 6.58
N THR A 139 8.09 -21.24 7.02
CA THR A 139 7.59 -20.85 8.34
C THR A 139 6.45 -19.85 8.27
N VAL A 140 6.70 -18.58 7.98
CA VAL A 140 5.69 -17.52 8.05
C VAL A 140 4.53 -17.76 7.06
N PHE A 141 4.83 -18.28 5.86
CA PHE A 141 3.78 -18.56 4.87
C PHE A 141 3.15 -19.96 5.02
N ALA A 142 3.92 -20.99 5.34
CA ALA A 142 3.38 -22.34 5.54
C ALA A 142 2.73 -22.57 6.93
N HIS A 143 3.17 -21.87 7.97
CA HIS A 143 2.87 -22.12 9.38
C HIS A 143 2.71 -20.80 10.18
N PRO A 144 1.51 -20.17 10.17
CA PRO A 144 1.24 -18.93 10.89
C PRO A 144 1.66 -18.93 12.37
N ILE A 145 2.19 -17.79 12.82
CA ILE A 145 2.78 -17.61 14.15
C ILE A 145 1.69 -17.14 15.13
N ASP A 146 0.88 -18.09 15.61
CA ASP A 146 -0.22 -17.84 16.54
C ASP A 146 0.24 -17.57 17.99
N LYS A 147 1.45 -18.01 18.35
CA LYS A 147 1.95 -18.04 19.73
C LYS A 147 3.42 -17.62 19.82
N PRO A 148 3.85 -16.86 20.85
CA PRO A 148 5.23 -16.36 20.96
C PRO A 148 6.33 -17.44 20.89
N TYR A 149 6.08 -18.67 21.38
CA TYR A 149 7.09 -19.73 21.31
C TYR A 149 7.39 -20.21 19.88
N GLN A 150 6.51 -19.98 18.91
CA GLN A 150 6.77 -20.31 17.50
C GLN A 150 7.89 -19.46 16.91
N LEU A 151 8.17 -18.27 17.48
CA LEU A 151 9.34 -17.44 17.11
C LEU A 151 10.68 -18.11 17.45
N LEU A 152 10.69 -19.09 18.36
CA LEU A 152 11.88 -19.89 18.71
C LEU A 152 12.13 -21.04 17.73
N HIS A 153 11.33 -21.18 16.66
CA HIS A 153 11.48 -22.24 15.67
C HIS A 153 12.85 -22.14 14.97
N PRO A 154 13.62 -23.24 14.83
CA PRO A 154 15.02 -23.18 14.38
C PRO A 154 15.20 -22.63 12.96
N LYS A 155 14.19 -22.72 12.08
CA LYS A 155 14.24 -22.03 10.77
C LYS A 155 14.15 -20.50 10.91
N LEU A 156 13.33 -19.98 11.84
CA LEU A 156 13.27 -18.54 12.13
C LEU A 156 14.53 -18.03 12.82
N ALA A 157 15.15 -18.83 13.70
CA ALA A 157 16.47 -18.52 14.24
C ALA A 157 17.54 -18.45 13.13
N ARG A 158 17.53 -19.38 12.16
CA ARG A 158 18.41 -19.33 10.99
C ARG A 158 18.14 -18.12 10.09
N PHE A 159 16.88 -17.76 9.85
CA PHE A 159 16.52 -16.53 9.16
C PHE A 159 17.09 -15.30 9.89
N ALA A 160 16.92 -15.22 11.21
CA ALA A 160 17.43 -14.11 12.03
C ALA A 160 18.97 -14.01 12.05
N LEU A 161 19.71 -15.08 11.74
CA LEU A 161 21.17 -15.02 11.58
C LEU A 161 21.63 -14.33 10.28
N HIS A 162 20.74 -14.11 9.30
CA HIS A 162 21.07 -13.40 8.05
C HIS A 162 21.06 -11.87 8.19
N PHE A 163 20.48 -11.34 9.28
CA PHE A 163 20.31 -9.90 9.49
C PHE A 163 20.74 -9.51 10.89
N ASN A 164 21.44 -8.40 11.07
CA ASN A 164 21.84 -7.93 12.38
C ASN A 164 20.62 -7.38 13.15
N PRO A 165 20.10 -8.04 14.22
CA PRO A 165 18.87 -7.63 14.90
C PRO A 165 19.04 -6.34 15.73
N ARG A 166 20.25 -5.77 15.79
CA ARG A 166 20.49 -4.45 16.36
C ARG A 166 20.07 -3.32 15.41
N LEU A 167 20.15 -3.54 14.10
CA LEU A 167 19.92 -2.55 13.06
C LEU A 167 18.44 -2.32 12.76
N THR A 168 18.13 -1.18 12.15
CA THR A 168 16.85 -0.88 11.49
C THR A 168 16.87 -1.38 10.04
N TYR A 169 15.69 -1.45 9.40
CA TYR A 169 15.58 -1.74 7.96
C TYR A 169 16.42 -0.75 7.12
N ARG A 170 16.32 0.55 7.44
CA ARG A 170 17.12 1.61 6.84
C ARG A 170 18.61 1.31 6.94
N GLN A 171 19.10 0.94 8.13
CA GLN A 171 20.52 0.64 8.35
C GLN A 171 21.01 -0.56 7.53
N LEU A 172 20.20 -1.62 7.40
CA LEU A 172 20.52 -2.78 6.55
C LEU A 172 20.63 -2.39 5.06
N VAL A 173 19.80 -1.45 4.58
CA VAL A 173 19.91 -0.89 3.22
C VAL A 173 21.13 0.04 3.13
N ASP A 174 21.32 0.96 4.08
CA ASP A 174 22.43 1.91 4.17
C ASP A 174 23.81 1.22 4.16
N GLU A 175 23.93 0.02 4.74
CA GLU A 175 25.15 -0.79 4.71
C GLU A 175 25.54 -1.23 3.29
N GLN A 176 24.58 -1.68 2.49
CA GLN A 176 24.81 -2.24 1.15
C GLN A 176 24.72 -1.19 0.01
N ILE A 177 23.90 -0.16 0.18
CA ILE A 177 23.49 0.78 -0.88
C ILE A 177 23.83 2.23 -0.48
N LYS A 178 24.47 2.98 -1.37
CA LYS A 178 24.91 4.38 -1.15
C LYS A 178 24.17 5.40 -2.04
N SER A 179 23.66 4.99 -3.20
CA SER A 179 22.94 5.85 -4.14
C SER A 179 21.58 6.30 -3.58
N PRO A 180 21.26 7.61 -3.61
CA PRO A 180 19.93 8.12 -3.26
C PRO A 180 18.80 7.45 -4.05
N LEU A 181 19.00 7.18 -5.35
CA LEU A 181 18.03 6.52 -6.22
C LEU A 181 17.64 5.12 -5.73
N LEU A 182 18.63 4.29 -5.40
CA LEU A 182 18.38 2.94 -4.91
C LEU A 182 17.81 2.97 -3.49
N ARG A 183 18.26 3.90 -2.64
CA ARG A 183 17.69 4.12 -1.30
C ARG A 183 16.21 4.49 -1.37
N ALA A 184 15.83 5.40 -2.26
CA ALA A 184 14.43 5.77 -2.49
C ALA A 184 13.56 4.57 -2.90
N PHE A 185 14.06 3.73 -3.81
CA PHE A 185 13.39 2.48 -4.18
C PHE A 185 13.22 1.55 -2.98
N PHE A 186 14.29 1.24 -2.24
CA PHE A 186 14.24 0.31 -1.12
C PHE A 186 13.47 0.84 0.11
N TYR A 187 13.52 2.14 0.42
CA TYR A 187 12.93 2.71 1.64
C TYR A 187 11.39 2.62 1.71
N GLY A 188 10.72 2.40 0.58
CA GLY A 188 9.26 2.26 0.52
C GLY A 188 8.72 0.93 1.10
N PHE A 189 9.46 -0.19 0.97
CA PHE A 189 8.88 -1.52 1.19
C PHE A 189 8.36 -1.85 2.60
N PRO A 190 8.92 -1.33 3.73
CA PRO A 190 8.32 -1.54 5.05
C PRO A 190 6.85 -1.12 5.15
N SER A 191 6.43 -0.10 4.37
CA SER A 191 5.05 0.41 4.36
C SER A 191 4.01 -0.61 3.88
N TYR A 192 4.42 -1.64 3.12
CA TYR A 192 3.55 -2.76 2.71
C TYR A 192 3.07 -3.58 3.92
N SER A 193 3.87 -3.60 5.00
CA SER A 193 3.53 -4.20 6.31
C SER A 193 3.00 -3.17 7.33
N GLY A 194 2.79 -1.92 6.90
CA GLY A 194 2.42 -0.80 7.77
C GLY A 194 3.57 -0.21 8.60
N GLN A 195 4.80 -0.67 8.40
CA GLN A 195 6.00 -0.28 9.15
C GLN A 195 6.75 0.89 8.48
N THR A 196 7.66 1.52 9.22
CA THR A 196 8.62 2.53 8.69
C THR A 196 9.99 1.90 8.46
N TYR A 197 10.89 2.59 7.73
CA TYR A 197 12.28 2.11 7.56
C TYR A 197 13.12 2.15 8.86
N ASP A 198 12.72 2.94 9.86
CA ASP A 198 13.39 2.97 11.17
C ASP A 198 12.94 1.81 12.08
N SER A 199 11.93 1.03 11.64
CA SER A 199 11.57 -0.22 12.30
C SER A 199 12.63 -1.31 12.09
N LYS A 200 12.57 -2.37 12.90
CA LYS A 200 13.42 -3.57 12.77
C LYS A 200 12.82 -4.63 11.83
N ALA A 201 12.05 -4.21 10.84
CA ALA A 201 11.34 -5.09 9.91
C ALA A 201 12.24 -5.64 8.79
N ALA A 202 13.35 -6.30 9.13
CA ALA A 202 14.31 -6.84 8.15
C ALA A 202 13.64 -7.74 7.08
N GLY A 203 12.60 -8.51 7.45
CA GLY A 203 11.81 -9.32 6.52
C GLY A 203 11.09 -8.54 5.41
N ALA A 204 10.93 -7.22 5.52
CA ALA A 204 10.41 -6.39 4.43
C ALA A 204 11.36 -6.36 3.21
N LEU A 205 12.63 -6.74 3.36
CA LEU A 205 13.59 -6.90 2.26
C LEU A 205 13.22 -8.06 1.33
N LEU A 206 12.41 -9.01 1.78
CA LEU A 206 11.91 -10.09 0.93
C LEU A 206 10.95 -9.57 -0.16
N ILE A 207 10.26 -8.44 0.07
CA ILE A 207 9.34 -7.85 -0.92
C ILE A 207 10.08 -7.43 -2.21
N PRO A 208 11.12 -6.55 -2.18
CA PRO A 208 11.89 -6.24 -3.37
C PRO A 208 12.64 -7.47 -3.91
N PHE A 209 13.13 -8.37 -3.05
CA PHE A 209 13.76 -9.61 -3.51
C PHE A 209 12.82 -10.46 -4.39
N TYR A 210 11.59 -10.72 -3.94
CA TYR A 210 10.61 -11.45 -4.75
C TYR A 210 10.19 -10.65 -6.00
N MET A 211 10.15 -9.31 -5.94
CA MET A 211 9.88 -8.47 -7.12
C MET A 211 10.99 -8.58 -8.18
N LEU A 212 12.27 -8.47 -7.80
CA LEU A 212 13.39 -8.61 -8.75
C LEU A 212 13.50 -10.06 -9.26
N ARG A 213 13.37 -11.06 -8.38
CA ARG A 213 13.60 -12.48 -8.70
C ARG A 213 12.45 -13.17 -9.42
N HIS A 214 11.21 -12.84 -9.08
CA HIS A 214 10.01 -13.47 -9.65
C HIS A 214 9.19 -12.51 -10.53
N GLY A 215 9.54 -11.22 -10.59
CA GLY A 215 8.79 -10.18 -11.30
C GLY A 215 7.51 -9.76 -10.56
N VAL A 216 6.94 -8.64 -10.98
CA VAL A 216 5.57 -8.23 -10.64
C VAL A 216 4.62 -8.76 -11.70
N TRP A 217 3.38 -9.04 -11.30
CA TRP A 217 2.37 -9.67 -12.12
C TRP A 217 1.07 -8.86 -12.11
N TYR A 218 0.35 -8.92 -13.22
CA TYR A 218 -0.97 -8.34 -13.40
C TYR A 218 -1.98 -9.46 -13.68
N PRO A 219 -3.08 -9.60 -12.92
CA PRO A 219 -4.15 -10.54 -13.26
C PRO A 219 -4.89 -10.04 -14.51
N LYS A 220 -5.13 -10.91 -15.50
CA LYS A 220 -5.87 -10.51 -16.71
C LYS A 220 -7.28 -10.03 -16.35
N GLY A 221 -7.68 -8.85 -16.81
CA GLY A 221 -8.92 -8.19 -16.41
C GLY A 221 -8.82 -7.34 -15.14
N GLY A 222 -7.64 -7.18 -14.55
CA GLY A 222 -7.41 -6.35 -13.36
C GLY A 222 -7.46 -7.07 -12.03
N ILE A 223 -7.17 -6.34 -10.95
CA ILE A 223 -6.99 -6.89 -9.60
C ILE A 223 -8.26 -7.57 -9.10
N HIS A 224 -9.42 -7.03 -9.48
CA HIS A 224 -10.72 -7.59 -9.16
C HIS A 224 -11.02 -8.96 -9.84
N ALA A 225 -10.20 -9.41 -10.80
CA ALA A 225 -10.28 -10.78 -11.31
C ALA A 225 -9.97 -11.82 -10.21
N ILE A 226 -9.11 -11.49 -9.23
CA ILE A 226 -8.77 -12.38 -8.11
C ILE A 226 -10.00 -12.73 -7.25
N PRO A 227 -10.73 -11.77 -6.65
CA PRO A 227 -11.96 -12.09 -5.90
C PRO A 227 -13.09 -12.62 -6.79
N ALA A 228 -13.17 -12.24 -8.08
CA ALA A 228 -14.15 -12.83 -9.00
C ALA A 228 -13.90 -14.34 -9.21
N ALA A 229 -12.65 -14.72 -9.44
CA ALA A 229 -12.24 -16.12 -9.60
C ALA A 229 -12.45 -16.95 -8.32
N PHE A 230 -12.15 -16.39 -7.14
CA PHE A 230 -12.48 -17.02 -5.85
C PHE A 230 -14.00 -17.10 -5.62
N THR A 231 -14.78 -16.10 -6.03
CA THR A 231 -16.25 -16.13 -5.92
C THR A 231 -16.82 -17.29 -6.71
N ARG A 232 -16.38 -17.45 -7.97
CA ARG A 232 -16.79 -18.57 -8.83
C ARG A 232 -16.50 -19.92 -8.17
N LEU A 233 -15.26 -20.14 -7.69
CA LEU A 233 -14.89 -21.39 -7.03
C LEU A 233 -15.70 -21.62 -5.73
N ALA A 234 -15.96 -20.57 -4.94
CA ALA A 234 -16.80 -20.68 -3.74
C ALA A 234 -18.23 -21.13 -4.08
N GLN A 235 -18.82 -20.56 -5.13
CA GLN A 235 -20.17 -20.91 -5.61
C GLN A 235 -20.22 -22.34 -6.18
N GLU A 236 -19.23 -22.75 -6.98
CA GLU A 236 -19.11 -24.11 -7.53
C GLU A 236 -18.94 -25.18 -6.43
N LEU A 237 -18.24 -24.84 -5.34
CA LEU A 237 -18.14 -25.67 -4.13
C LEU A 237 -19.40 -25.64 -3.25
N GLY A 238 -20.40 -24.82 -3.57
CA GLY A 238 -21.62 -24.67 -2.78
C GLY A 238 -21.40 -23.97 -1.44
N VAL A 239 -20.72 -22.81 -1.47
CA VAL A 239 -20.77 -21.79 -0.41
C VAL A 239 -22.00 -20.90 -0.66
N GLU A 240 -22.83 -20.71 0.36
CA GLU A 240 -23.90 -19.70 0.35
C GLU A 240 -23.28 -18.30 0.49
N ILE A 241 -23.72 -17.33 -0.31
CA ILE A 241 -23.23 -15.95 -0.25
C ILE A 241 -24.43 -15.01 -0.08
N GLN A 242 -24.45 -14.26 1.02
CA GLN A 242 -25.43 -13.22 1.29
C GLN A 242 -24.76 -11.83 1.18
N LEU A 243 -25.21 -11.05 0.21
CA LEU A 243 -24.83 -9.65 0.01
C LEU A 243 -25.76 -8.74 0.81
N GLN A 244 -25.35 -7.50 1.06
CA GLN A 244 -26.05 -6.51 1.89
C GLN A 244 -26.31 -6.99 3.35
N ALA A 245 -25.64 -8.07 3.77
CA ALA A 245 -25.78 -8.74 5.05
C ALA A 245 -24.83 -8.13 6.11
N LYS A 246 -25.11 -6.90 6.50
CA LYS A 246 -24.31 -6.15 7.48
C LYS A 246 -24.38 -6.78 8.87
N VAL A 247 -23.27 -7.38 9.31
CA VAL A 247 -23.12 -7.95 10.67
C VAL A 247 -22.96 -6.83 11.70
N THR A 248 -23.71 -6.93 12.80
CA THR A 248 -23.77 -5.90 13.87
C THR A 248 -23.25 -6.39 15.23
N GLY A 249 -23.04 -7.69 15.39
CA GLY A 249 -22.54 -8.29 16.63
C GLY A 249 -22.52 -9.82 16.57
N VAL A 250 -22.12 -10.45 17.68
CA VAL A 250 -22.12 -11.91 17.86
C VAL A 250 -22.58 -12.27 19.26
N ALA A 251 -23.15 -13.47 19.43
CA ALA A 251 -23.49 -14.06 20.72
C ALA A 251 -22.44 -15.08 21.16
N THR A 252 -22.17 -15.14 22.46
CA THR A 252 -21.21 -16.09 23.06
C THR A 252 -21.79 -16.78 24.29
N GLN A 253 -21.71 -18.11 24.33
CA GLN A 253 -21.99 -18.91 25.52
C GLN A 253 -20.66 -19.33 26.18
N GLY A 254 -20.31 -18.67 27.27
CA GLY A 254 -19.03 -18.88 27.98
C GLY A 254 -17.83 -18.54 27.09
N ARG A 255 -17.11 -19.56 26.61
CA ARG A 255 -15.94 -19.41 25.71
C ARG A 255 -16.22 -19.76 24.24
N ARG A 256 -17.46 -20.10 23.88
CA ARG A 256 -17.87 -20.45 22.51
C ARG A 256 -18.76 -19.36 21.92
N LEU A 257 -18.44 -18.92 20.70
CA LEU A 257 -19.34 -18.09 19.88
C LEU A 257 -20.44 -19.01 19.31
N THR A 258 -21.70 -18.57 19.38
CA THR A 258 -22.87 -19.38 19.03
C THR A 258 -23.71 -18.80 17.90
N GLU A 259 -23.82 -17.47 17.80
CA GLU A 259 -24.68 -16.80 16.81
C GLU A 259 -24.03 -15.52 16.26
N VAL A 260 -24.39 -15.14 15.03
CA VAL A 260 -23.96 -13.90 14.35
C VAL A 260 -25.19 -13.05 14.08
N HIS A 261 -25.16 -11.78 14.51
CA HIS A 261 -26.29 -10.85 14.38
C HIS A 261 -26.18 -10.04 13.09
N ILE A 262 -27.25 -9.98 12.30
CA ILE A 262 -27.31 -9.26 11.02
C ILE A 262 -28.34 -8.11 11.16
N GLU A 263 -28.04 -6.94 10.61
CA GLU A 263 -28.92 -5.78 10.65
C GLU A 263 -30.27 -6.09 9.96
N GLY A 264 -31.38 -5.90 10.68
CA GLY A 264 -32.73 -6.12 10.16
C GLY A 264 -33.15 -7.59 9.91
N SER A 265 -32.32 -8.57 10.28
CA SER A 265 -32.56 -10.00 9.99
C SER A 265 -32.42 -10.89 11.23
N THR A 266 -32.80 -12.17 11.11
CA THR A 266 -32.64 -13.17 12.17
C THR A 266 -31.17 -13.54 12.35
N ALA A 267 -30.75 -13.77 13.60
CA ALA A 267 -29.39 -14.18 13.92
C ALA A 267 -29.08 -15.58 13.35
N LEU A 268 -27.91 -15.73 12.71
CA LEU A 268 -27.46 -17.02 12.17
C LEU A 268 -26.70 -17.81 13.22
N LYS A 269 -27.15 -19.04 13.49
CA LYS A 269 -26.49 -19.99 14.40
C LYS A 269 -25.25 -20.60 13.73
N ALA A 270 -24.11 -20.51 14.41
CA ALA A 270 -22.81 -20.91 13.90
C ALA A 270 -22.10 -21.91 14.84
N ASP A 271 -21.44 -22.92 14.27
CA ASP A 271 -20.52 -23.81 14.98
C ASP A 271 -19.07 -23.30 14.96
N ALA A 272 -18.72 -22.57 13.90
CA ALA A 272 -17.47 -21.83 13.74
C ALA A 272 -17.76 -20.48 13.08
N VAL A 273 -16.94 -19.47 13.38
CA VAL A 273 -16.99 -18.16 12.71
C VAL A 273 -15.59 -17.78 12.27
N ILE A 274 -15.45 -17.34 11.02
CA ILE A 274 -14.22 -16.75 10.50
C ILE A 274 -14.49 -15.29 10.17
N CYS A 275 -13.83 -14.37 10.87
CA CYS A 275 -14.01 -12.95 10.65
C CYS A 275 -12.87 -12.38 9.80
N ALA A 276 -13.19 -11.84 8.63
CA ALA A 276 -12.29 -11.08 7.75
C ALA A 276 -12.52 -9.55 7.87
N MET A 277 -13.34 -9.09 8.82
CA MET A 277 -13.43 -7.68 9.22
C MET A 277 -12.17 -7.25 9.98
N ASP A 278 -12.03 -5.94 10.18
CA ASP A 278 -10.96 -5.39 11.00
C ASP A 278 -11.10 -5.78 12.50
N ARG A 279 -9.96 -6.11 13.12
CA ARG A 279 -9.88 -6.58 14.51
C ARG A 279 -10.35 -5.55 15.54
N TYR A 280 -10.25 -4.25 15.24
CA TYR A 280 -10.71 -3.19 16.15
C TYR A 280 -12.23 -3.01 16.10
N THR A 281 -12.89 -3.47 15.03
CA THR A 281 -14.35 -3.58 14.96
C THR A 281 -14.85 -4.85 15.66
N PHE A 282 -14.19 -6.00 15.43
CA PHE A 282 -14.66 -7.30 15.95
C PHE A 282 -14.26 -7.58 17.41
N GLY A 283 -13.07 -7.13 17.84
CA GLY A 283 -12.54 -7.35 19.19
C GLY A 283 -13.47 -6.88 20.33
N PRO A 284 -14.08 -5.68 20.25
CA PRO A 284 -15.07 -5.21 21.22
C PRO A 284 -16.26 -6.16 21.40
N TRP A 285 -16.76 -6.80 20.33
CA TRP A 285 -17.86 -7.78 20.41
C TRP A 285 -17.45 -9.06 21.18
N LEU A 286 -16.16 -9.40 21.16
CA LEU A 286 -15.58 -10.51 21.94
C LEU A 286 -15.11 -10.10 23.35
N GLN A 287 -15.38 -8.86 23.79
CA GLN A 287 -14.83 -8.26 25.02
C GLN A 287 -13.29 -8.27 25.06
N ARG A 288 -12.65 -8.18 23.89
CA ARG A 288 -11.20 -8.17 23.67
C ARG A 288 -10.80 -6.99 22.77
N PRO A 289 -10.85 -5.74 23.28
CA PRO A 289 -10.39 -4.58 22.53
C PRO A 289 -8.86 -4.63 22.33
N GLU A 290 -8.43 -4.64 21.07
CA GLU A 290 -7.01 -4.61 20.70
C GLU A 290 -6.48 -3.15 20.68
N PRO A 291 -5.22 -2.89 21.05
CA PRO A 291 -4.64 -1.54 21.03
C PRO A 291 -4.48 -0.99 19.60
N GLN A 292 -5.05 0.20 19.35
CA GLN A 292 -4.99 0.86 18.06
C GLN A 292 -3.64 1.54 17.81
N THR A 293 -2.72 0.78 17.21
CA THR A 293 -1.61 1.33 16.42
C THR A 293 -1.93 1.07 14.93
N PRO A 294 -2.66 1.97 14.25
CA PRO A 294 -2.96 1.82 12.84
C PRO A 294 -1.68 1.97 12.00
N SER A 295 -1.64 1.31 10.84
CA SER A 295 -0.62 1.57 9.82
C SER A 295 -0.76 2.99 9.25
N TYR A 296 0.26 3.45 8.54
CA TYR A 296 0.09 4.54 7.59
C TYR A 296 -0.98 4.20 6.55
N SER A 297 -1.60 5.24 5.98
CA SER A 297 -2.55 5.14 4.88
C SER A 297 -1.94 5.73 3.62
N TYR A 298 -2.45 5.31 2.47
CA TYR A 298 -2.22 5.98 1.21
C TYR A 298 -3.30 7.03 0.98
N TYR A 299 -2.94 8.11 0.29
CA TYR A 299 -3.88 8.99 -0.39
C TYR A 299 -3.84 8.64 -1.87
N THR A 300 -4.98 8.24 -2.44
CA THR A 300 -5.11 7.86 -3.85
C THR A 300 -5.94 8.88 -4.61
N LEU A 301 -5.54 9.14 -5.85
CA LEU A 301 -6.32 9.85 -6.86
C LEU A 301 -6.58 8.91 -8.03
N HIS A 302 -7.67 9.16 -8.75
CA HIS A 302 -8.06 8.39 -9.93
C HIS A 302 -8.38 9.34 -11.07
N TRP A 303 -7.65 9.28 -12.18
CA TRP A 303 -7.84 10.13 -13.34
C TRP A 303 -7.91 9.31 -14.63
N GLY A 304 -8.96 9.51 -15.41
CA GLY A 304 -8.98 9.16 -16.84
C GLY A 304 -8.36 10.30 -17.64
N LEU A 305 -7.31 10.03 -18.41
CA LEU A 305 -6.55 11.05 -19.17
C LEU A 305 -6.67 10.80 -20.67
N LYS A 306 -6.99 11.83 -21.46
CA LYS A 306 -7.15 11.67 -22.92
C LYS A 306 -5.80 11.55 -23.63
N GLY A 307 -5.71 10.60 -24.55
CA GLY A 307 -4.52 10.31 -25.36
C GLY A 307 -3.45 9.56 -24.58
N GLU A 308 -2.64 8.78 -25.27
CA GLU A 308 -1.62 7.91 -24.66
C GLU A 308 -0.54 8.69 -23.87
N ARG A 309 0.10 8.00 -22.94
CA ARG A 309 1.19 8.51 -22.08
C ARG A 309 2.36 7.52 -22.12
N PRO A 310 3.14 7.46 -23.22
CA PRO A 310 4.25 6.52 -23.37
C PRO A 310 5.35 6.68 -22.30
N GLU A 311 5.38 7.83 -21.62
CA GLU A 311 6.24 8.09 -20.47
C GLU A 311 5.82 7.33 -19.20
N VAL A 312 4.56 6.89 -19.07
CA VAL A 312 4.02 6.16 -17.89
C VAL A 312 3.79 4.69 -18.21
N GLU A 313 4.71 3.82 -17.74
CA GLU A 313 4.50 2.37 -17.72
C GLU A 313 3.48 1.95 -16.66
N HIS A 314 3.06 0.67 -16.71
CA HIS A 314 2.04 0.09 -15.84
C HIS A 314 2.26 0.38 -14.34
N HIS A 315 3.50 0.36 -13.90
CA HIS A 315 3.92 0.93 -12.62
C HIS A 315 5.02 1.95 -12.89
N THR A 316 4.84 3.20 -12.47
CA THR A 316 5.85 4.26 -12.60
C THR A 316 6.05 4.96 -11.26
N LEU A 317 7.29 5.07 -10.78
CA LEU A 317 7.64 5.71 -9.52
C LEU A 317 8.33 7.05 -9.77
N LEU A 318 7.74 8.15 -9.28
CA LEU A 318 8.30 9.50 -9.32
C LEU A 318 9.03 9.80 -8.01
N ILE A 319 10.34 10.05 -8.09
CA ILE A 319 11.22 10.25 -6.94
C ILE A 319 11.76 11.70 -6.98
N PRO A 320 11.35 12.58 -6.06
CA PRO A 320 11.91 13.92 -6.00
C PRO A 320 13.33 13.92 -5.42
N ASN A 321 14.12 14.93 -5.76
CA ASN A 321 15.39 15.19 -5.08
C ASN A 321 15.14 15.61 -3.63
N GLY A 322 15.87 15.01 -2.69
CA GLY A 322 15.66 15.18 -1.25
C GLY A 322 14.48 14.36 -0.69
N PHE A 323 14.11 13.25 -1.32
CA PHE A 323 13.00 12.38 -0.87
C PHE A 323 13.12 11.92 0.60
N GLU A 324 14.33 11.86 1.17
CA GLU A 324 14.55 11.57 2.59
C GLU A 324 13.88 12.59 3.51
N GLU A 325 13.83 13.88 3.11
CA GLU A 325 13.11 14.91 3.85
C GLU A 325 11.61 14.60 3.85
N GLY A 326 11.03 14.24 2.71
CA GLY A 326 9.63 13.82 2.61
C GLY A 326 9.30 12.60 3.49
N PHE A 327 10.21 11.64 3.63
CA PHE A 327 10.02 10.53 4.56
C PHE A 327 10.15 10.92 6.05
N GLU A 328 11.04 11.84 6.40
CA GLU A 328 11.15 12.41 7.76
C GLU A 328 9.87 13.18 8.14
N GLU A 329 9.35 13.98 7.20
CA GLU A 329 8.07 14.69 7.30
C GLU A 329 6.90 13.72 7.54
N LEU A 330 6.85 12.63 6.76
CA LEU A 330 5.84 11.58 6.83
C LEU A 330 5.89 10.77 8.13
N TYR A 331 7.06 10.22 8.48
CA TYR A 331 7.17 9.20 9.54
C TYR A 331 7.43 9.77 10.92
N GLN A 332 8.31 10.77 11.05
CA GLN A 332 8.69 11.35 12.34
C GLN A 332 7.83 12.57 12.68
N GLN A 333 7.69 13.52 11.74
CA GLN A 333 6.93 14.76 11.94
C GLN A 333 5.41 14.57 11.75
N ARG A 334 4.98 13.44 11.16
CA ARG A 334 3.57 13.07 10.91
C ARG A 334 2.76 14.14 10.17
N ARG A 335 3.38 14.81 9.20
CA ARG A 335 2.71 15.77 8.30
C ARG A 335 2.86 15.37 6.84
N PRO A 336 1.91 15.72 5.94
CA PRO A 336 2.05 15.43 4.52
C PRO A 336 3.41 15.92 3.99
N PRO A 337 4.14 15.08 3.23
CA PRO A 337 5.44 15.46 2.67
C PRO A 337 5.28 16.63 1.71
N SER A 338 6.22 17.58 1.80
CA SER A 338 6.37 18.71 0.88
C SER A 338 6.75 18.26 -0.53
N ARG A 339 7.55 17.19 -0.62
CA ARG A 339 7.94 16.50 -1.86
C ARG A 339 7.68 14.99 -1.70
N PRO A 340 6.46 14.50 -1.98
CA PRO A 340 6.16 13.07 -1.93
C PRO A 340 6.91 12.28 -3.01
N VAL A 341 7.29 11.05 -2.68
CA VAL A 341 7.46 10.00 -3.71
C VAL A 341 6.06 9.63 -4.20
N ILE A 342 5.80 9.75 -5.49
CA ILE A 342 4.48 9.49 -6.09
C ILE A 342 4.57 8.20 -6.91
N TYR A 343 3.69 7.24 -6.60
CA TYR A 343 3.50 6.05 -7.41
C TYR A 343 2.34 6.29 -8.40
N LEU A 344 2.53 5.94 -9.67
CA LEU A 344 1.51 5.92 -10.71
C LEU A 344 1.25 4.48 -11.13
N ASN A 345 -0.02 4.05 -11.09
CA ASN A 345 -0.47 2.83 -11.76
C ASN A 345 -1.19 3.18 -13.07
N ASN A 346 -0.88 2.47 -14.16
CA ASN A 346 -1.47 2.62 -15.50
C ASN A 346 -1.93 1.24 -16.04
N PRO A 347 -3.10 0.73 -15.63
CA PRO A 347 -3.60 -0.55 -16.13
C PRO A 347 -3.82 -0.55 -17.65
N GLY A 348 -4.15 0.60 -18.25
CA GLY A 348 -4.36 0.74 -19.69
C GLY A 348 -3.13 0.43 -20.55
N ARG A 349 -1.93 0.37 -19.95
CA ARG A 349 -0.69 -0.03 -20.63
C ARG A 349 -0.63 -1.52 -20.98
N VAL A 350 -1.33 -2.37 -20.22
CA VAL A 350 -1.33 -3.85 -20.40
C VAL A 350 -2.73 -4.42 -20.62
N ASP A 351 -3.77 -3.73 -20.13
CA ASP A 351 -5.17 -4.11 -20.30
C ASP A 351 -5.98 -2.94 -20.92
N PRO A 352 -6.15 -2.94 -22.25
CA PRO A 352 -6.96 -1.96 -22.96
C PRO A 352 -8.45 -1.98 -22.58
N GLN A 353 -8.95 -2.98 -21.84
CA GLN A 353 -10.35 -3.03 -21.38
C GLN A 353 -10.55 -2.26 -20.05
N SER A 354 -9.46 -1.87 -19.38
CA SER A 354 -9.52 -1.06 -18.15
C SER A 354 -10.00 0.38 -18.36
N ALA A 355 -10.10 0.84 -19.62
CA ALA A 355 -10.49 2.21 -19.96
C ALA A 355 -11.19 2.31 -21.34
N PRO A 356 -11.87 3.42 -21.65
CA PRO A 356 -12.43 3.66 -22.98
C PRO A 356 -11.34 3.77 -24.07
N PRO A 357 -11.62 3.38 -25.34
CA PRO A 357 -10.65 3.46 -26.43
C PRO A 357 -9.99 4.84 -26.58
N GLY A 358 -8.65 4.88 -26.52
CA GLY A 358 -7.84 6.10 -26.67
C GLY A 358 -7.70 6.98 -25.43
N ILE A 359 -8.05 6.48 -24.23
CA ILE A 359 -8.05 7.25 -22.97
C ILE A 359 -7.41 6.42 -21.84
N PRO A 360 -6.09 6.50 -21.57
CA PRO A 360 -5.47 5.78 -20.45
C PRO A 360 -6.01 6.17 -19.07
N THR A 361 -5.95 5.19 -18.15
CA THR A 361 -6.21 5.35 -16.71
C THR A 361 -4.90 5.64 -15.98
N CYS A 362 -4.86 6.68 -15.16
CA CYS A 362 -3.74 6.94 -14.24
C CYS A 362 -4.20 6.99 -12.78
N LEU A 363 -3.45 6.34 -11.91
CA LEU A 363 -3.71 6.16 -10.49
C LEU A 363 -2.53 6.70 -9.66
N PRO A 364 -2.48 8.00 -9.33
CA PRO A 364 -1.51 8.52 -8.37
C PRO A 364 -1.79 8.03 -6.95
N SER A 365 -0.77 7.51 -6.26
CA SER A 365 -0.80 7.30 -4.82
C SER A 365 0.45 7.87 -4.15
N SER A 366 0.26 8.40 -2.94
CA SER A 366 1.34 8.79 -2.02
C SER A 366 1.05 8.18 -0.65
N PRO A 367 2.04 7.68 0.09
CA PRO A 367 1.89 7.46 1.52
C PRO A 367 1.62 8.81 2.21
N CYS A 368 0.74 8.82 3.22
CA CYS A 368 0.28 10.05 3.88
C CYS A 368 0.05 9.81 5.39
N PRO A 369 0.51 10.70 6.28
CA PRO A 369 0.33 10.53 7.72
C PRO A 369 -1.01 11.12 8.14
N LEU A 370 -2.03 10.27 8.18
CA LEU A 370 -3.41 10.57 8.56
C LEU A 370 -4.12 11.54 7.60
N CYS A 371 -5.34 11.17 7.21
CA CYS A 371 -6.26 12.16 6.66
C CYS A 371 -6.65 13.13 7.78
N THR A 372 -6.40 14.42 7.62
CA THR A 372 -7.10 15.47 8.37
C THR A 372 -8.56 15.54 7.90
N ILE A 373 -9.34 14.51 8.24
CA ILE A 373 -10.80 14.59 8.18
C ILE A 373 -11.18 15.73 9.12
N THR A 374 -11.70 16.82 8.56
CA THR A 374 -12.11 17.98 9.36
C THR A 374 -13.20 17.53 10.33
N TRP A 375 -12.89 17.59 11.61
CA TRP A 375 -13.70 16.96 12.65
C TRP A 375 -15.01 17.75 12.83
N ILE A 376 -16.09 17.28 12.20
CA ILE A 376 -17.44 17.84 12.42
C ILE A 376 -17.76 17.69 13.91
N GLY A 377 -18.11 18.81 14.53
CA GLY A 377 -17.86 19.05 15.96
C GLY A 377 -18.61 18.15 16.95
N ARG A 378 -18.28 18.33 18.24
CA ARG A 378 -18.87 17.59 19.38
C ARG A 378 -20.40 17.64 19.32
N LYS A 379 -21.02 16.57 18.84
CA LYS A 379 -22.31 16.18 19.42
C LYS A 379 -22.02 15.73 20.85
N ASN A 380 -22.41 16.55 21.81
CA ASN A 380 -22.53 16.12 23.20
C ASN A 380 -23.35 14.82 23.25
N PRO A 381 -23.12 13.93 24.22
CA PRO A 381 -24.01 12.79 24.43
C PRO A 381 -25.45 13.31 24.59
N PRO A 382 -26.47 12.59 24.09
CA PRO A 382 -27.86 13.01 24.22
C PRO A 382 -28.16 13.18 25.71
N ALA A 383 -28.48 14.42 26.11
CA ALA A 383 -28.84 14.70 27.48
C ALA A 383 -30.11 13.92 27.84
N CYS A 384 -30.08 13.18 28.96
CA CYS A 384 -31.28 12.56 29.51
C CYS A 384 -32.40 13.59 29.60
N ALA A 385 -33.62 13.18 29.20
CA ALA A 385 -34.76 14.09 29.10
C ALA A 385 -35.02 14.80 30.44
N LYS A 386 -35.04 16.13 30.43
CA LYS A 386 -35.49 16.92 31.58
C LYS A 386 -37.01 16.86 31.69
N SER A 387 -37.53 16.06 32.62
CA SER A 387 -38.79 16.40 33.30
C SER A 387 -38.56 17.57 34.27
N PRO A 388 -39.52 18.49 34.46
CA PRO A 388 -39.26 19.79 35.11
C PRO A 388 -39.49 19.85 36.63
N GLY A 389 -38.84 20.82 37.29
CA GLY A 389 -39.03 21.21 38.70
C GLY A 389 -38.13 20.44 39.68
N LYS A 390 -37.60 21.04 40.76
CA LYS A 390 -37.93 22.30 41.44
C LYS A 390 -36.66 23.03 41.97
N ASN A 391 -36.84 24.24 42.49
CA ASN A 391 -35.79 25.02 43.17
C ASN A 391 -35.44 24.43 44.54
N SER A 392 -34.16 24.43 44.93
CA SER A 392 -33.72 24.95 46.24
C SER A 392 -32.20 25.16 46.36
N THR A 393 -31.87 26.16 47.17
CA THR A 393 -30.56 26.65 47.64
C THR A 393 -29.72 25.65 48.43
N ALA A 394 -28.39 25.75 48.32
CA ALA A 394 -27.44 25.57 49.44
C ALA A 394 -26.07 26.22 49.13
N SER A 395 -25.23 26.43 50.15
CA SER A 395 -23.96 27.18 50.11
C SER A 395 -22.79 26.38 50.77
N ALA A 396 -21.70 27.08 51.13
CA ALA A 396 -20.43 26.59 51.72
C ALA A 396 -19.47 25.88 50.73
N SER A 397 -18.18 26.22 50.52
CA SER A 397 -17.09 26.93 51.24
C SER A 397 -16.04 25.98 51.84
N GLY A 398 -14.78 26.11 51.44
CA GLY A 398 -13.63 25.41 52.02
C GLY A 398 -12.30 25.81 51.39
N SER A 399 -11.32 26.21 52.22
CA SER A 399 -9.90 26.35 51.89
C SER A 399 -9.18 24.98 52.10
N MET A 400 -7.86 24.77 52.00
CA MET A 400 -6.69 25.64 52.18
C MET A 400 -5.40 24.96 51.64
N THR A 401 -4.29 25.72 51.50
CA THR A 401 -2.85 25.33 51.49
C THR A 401 -2.43 23.91 51.06
N ALA A 402 -1.62 23.67 50.02
CA ALA A 402 -0.26 24.17 49.71
C ALA A 402 0.89 23.63 50.60
N THR A 403 1.89 22.98 49.98
CA THR A 403 3.31 22.92 50.43
C THR A 403 4.21 22.38 49.32
N SER A 404 5.52 22.61 49.44
CA SER A 404 6.55 22.29 48.44
C SER A 404 7.74 21.55 49.05
N SER A 405 8.53 20.84 48.24
CA SER A 405 9.93 20.47 48.57
C SER A 405 10.74 20.18 47.31
N SER A 406 12.08 20.24 47.42
CA SER A 406 13.01 20.20 46.28
C SER A 406 14.39 19.63 46.64
N SER A 407 15.01 18.90 45.71
CA SER A 407 16.45 18.54 45.71
C SER A 407 16.84 17.89 44.37
N GLY A 408 18.11 17.91 43.91
CA GLY A 408 19.22 18.74 44.38
C GLY A 408 20.64 18.23 44.03
N SER A 409 21.22 18.65 42.89
CA SER A 409 22.67 18.57 42.51
C SER A 409 23.27 17.15 42.30
N LYS A 410 24.30 16.89 41.47
CA LYS A 410 25.66 17.49 41.38
C LYS A 410 26.33 17.34 40.00
N THR A 411 27.56 17.82 39.85
CA THR A 411 28.30 18.08 38.59
C THR A 411 29.74 17.51 38.56
N ARG A 412 30.29 17.21 37.36
CA ARG A 412 31.63 17.70 36.87
C ARG A 412 32.06 17.15 35.49
N ALA A 413 32.68 18.03 34.68
CA ALA A 413 33.99 17.97 33.97
C ALA A 413 34.54 16.62 33.42
N THR A 414 35.30 16.46 32.31
CA THR A 414 35.95 17.34 31.27
C THR A 414 36.45 16.42 30.10
N SER A 415 37.20 16.75 29.03
CA SER A 415 37.99 17.91 28.51
C SER A 415 38.08 17.86 26.93
N SER A 416 38.82 18.81 26.30
CA SER A 416 39.14 18.90 24.86
C SER A 416 40.53 19.58 24.65
N PRO A 417 41.05 19.85 23.42
CA PRO A 417 40.84 19.14 22.14
C PRO A 417 42.01 18.39 21.42
N PRO A 418 43.04 19.01 20.77
CA PRO A 418 43.12 19.04 19.30
C PRO A 418 44.38 18.42 18.65
N THR A 419 44.33 18.14 17.33
CA THR A 419 45.30 18.60 16.28
C THR A 419 44.98 18.09 14.86
N ALA A 420 45.47 18.82 13.85
CA ALA A 420 45.71 18.43 12.45
C ALA A 420 47.01 19.15 11.99
N PRO A 421 47.74 18.74 10.93
CA PRO A 421 47.41 19.22 9.56
C PRO A 421 47.94 18.35 8.37
N GLY A 422 47.66 18.79 7.11
CA GLY A 422 48.73 18.87 6.09
C GLY A 422 48.62 18.14 4.73
N GLY A 423 48.08 18.83 3.70
CA GLY A 423 48.51 18.73 2.27
C GLY A 423 48.17 17.46 1.45
N ALA A 424 48.50 17.37 0.15
CA ALA A 424 48.67 18.41 -0.89
C ALA A 424 48.81 17.81 -2.33
N ARG A 425 48.13 18.40 -3.34
CA ARG A 425 48.25 18.12 -4.81
C ARG A 425 47.78 16.69 -5.23
N SER A 426 47.61 16.30 -6.50
CA SER A 426 47.84 16.99 -7.79
C SER A 426 46.94 16.46 -8.94
N THR A 427 46.66 17.30 -9.96
CA THR A 427 46.26 16.95 -11.36
C THR A 427 44.97 16.13 -11.60
N ALA A 428 44.47 15.99 -12.83
CA ALA A 428 44.20 16.99 -13.90
C ALA A 428 43.38 16.32 -15.03
N ARG A 429 42.21 16.87 -15.38
CA ARG A 429 41.70 16.76 -16.77
C ARG A 429 40.63 17.81 -17.08
N MET A 430 40.86 18.56 -18.14
CA MET A 430 39.91 19.52 -18.70
C MET A 430 39.62 19.11 -20.15
N LYS A 431 38.39 18.69 -20.44
CA LYS A 431 37.88 18.57 -21.81
C LYS A 431 36.50 19.22 -21.86
N ARG A 432 36.37 20.26 -22.67
CA ARG A 432 35.10 20.87 -23.07
C ARG A 432 34.89 20.59 -24.55
N ASN A 433 33.63 20.34 -24.93
CA ASN A 433 32.98 20.78 -26.16
C ASN A 433 33.53 20.27 -27.52
N ALA A 434 32.75 20.24 -28.61
CA ALA A 434 31.29 20.11 -28.78
C ALA A 434 30.99 19.87 -30.27
N CYS A 435 29.71 19.57 -30.59
CA CYS A 435 29.01 19.81 -31.86
C CYS A 435 29.68 19.40 -33.20
N GLY A 436 28.99 18.50 -33.92
CA GLY A 436 29.08 18.35 -35.37
C GLY A 436 27.70 18.05 -35.92
N ALA A 437 26.93 19.07 -36.30
CA ALA A 437 25.57 18.89 -36.81
C ALA A 437 25.58 18.50 -38.30
N CYS A 438 24.59 17.71 -38.72
CA CYS A 438 24.23 17.55 -40.12
C CYS A 438 22.75 17.88 -40.30
N SER A 439 22.48 18.87 -41.15
CA SER A 439 21.13 19.26 -41.57
C SER A 439 20.98 18.97 -43.06
N LEU A 440 19.80 18.49 -43.45
CA LEU A 440 19.37 18.44 -44.84
C LEU A 440 17.90 18.82 -44.91
N SER A 441 17.54 19.68 -45.85
CA SER A 441 16.19 20.25 -45.99
C SER A 441 15.62 19.99 -47.37
N ALA A 442 14.33 19.67 -47.45
CA ALA A 442 13.60 19.65 -48.71
C ALA A 442 12.43 20.67 -48.67
N ARG A 443 12.55 21.71 -49.50
CA ARG A 443 11.43 22.54 -49.99
C ARG A 443 10.85 21.88 -51.25
N ALA A 444 9.65 22.19 -51.74
CA ALA A 444 8.43 22.81 -51.18
C ALA A 444 7.38 22.86 -52.30
N THR A 445 6.11 23.09 -51.98
CA THR A 445 5.16 23.80 -52.85
C THR A 445 4.28 24.73 -52.01
N ARG A 446 3.85 25.85 -52.59
CA ARG A 446 2.91 26.80 -51.98
C ARG A 446 1.68 26.92 -52.87
N SER A 447 0.51 27.06 -52.26
CA SER A 447 -0.62 27.80 -52.84
C SER A 447 -1.20 28.76 -51.79
N SER A 448 -1.44 29.98 -52.23
CA SER A 448 -2.10 31.06 -51.49
C SER A 448 -3.62 31.01 -51.69
N ALA A 449 -4.48 31.68 -50.90
CA ALA A 449 -4.39 32.11 -49.50
C ALA A 449 -5.75 32.74 -49.13
N THR A 450 -6.33 32.38 -47.98
CA THR A 450 -7.45 33.13 -47.36
C THR A 450 -7.40 32.92 -45.86
N SER A 451 -7.10 33.98 -45.11
CA SER A 451 -7.14 34.01 -43.65
C SER A 451 -8.50 34.50 -43.15
N PRO A 452 -9.08 33.85 -42.13
CA PRO A 452 -9.63 34.61 -41.02
C PRO A 452 -9.23 34.04 -39.65
N THR A 453 -8.86 34.95 -38.74
CA THR A 453 -8.91 34.86 -37.26
C THR A 453 -8.21 33.66 -36.56
N PRO A 454 -7.32 33.88 -35.57
CA PRO A 454 -6.80 32.79 -34.75
C PRO A 454 -7.91 32.17 -33.90
N ALA A 455 -8.08 30.85 -34.00
CA ALA A 455 -8.94 30.09 -33.09
C ALA A 455 -8.38 30.12 -31.66
N ALA A 456 -9.26 30.08 -30.66
CA ALA A 456 -8.87 29.99 -29.26
C ALA A 456 -8.05 28.71 -28.99
N PRO A 457 -7.10 28.72 -28.03
CA PRO A 457 -6.37 27.51 -27.64
C PRO A 457 -7.33 26.40 -27.19
N PRO A 458 -7.00 25.12 -27.43
CA PRO A 458 -7.90 24.01 -27.13
C PRO A 458 -8.26 24.00 -25.65
N SER A 459 -9.56 23.92 -25.36
CA SER A 459 -10.08 23.95 -23.99
C SER A 459 -9.45 22.86 -23.13
N LEU A 460 -8.91 23.27 -21.97
CA LEU A 460 -8.41 22.35 -20.94
C LEU A 460 -9.42 21.22 -20.70
N GLY A 461 -8.94 19.98 -20.77
CA GLY A 461 -9.78 18.80 -20.58
C GLY A 461 -10.44 18.80 -19.21
N ARG A 462 -11.67 18.27 -19.11
CA ARG A 462 -12.39 18.14 -17.84
C ARG A 462 -11.63 17.18 -16.92
N VAL A 463 -10.93 17.73 -15.93
CA VAL A 463 -10.30 16.94 -14.87
C VAL A 463 -11.40 16.51 -13.88
N CYS A 464 -11.77 15.23 -13.95
CA CYS A 464 -12.67 14.62 -12.97
C CYS A 464 -11.84 14.08 -11.79
N LEU A 465 -11.75 14.87 -10.72
CA LEU A 465 -11.16 14.45 -9.45
C LEU A 465 -12.18 13.66 -8.63
N TRP A 466 -11.75 12.50 -8.12
CA TRP A 466 -12.55 11.66 -7.22
C TRP A 466 -11.71 11.24 -6.02
N SER A 467 -12.27 11.36 -4.82
CA SER A 467 -11.75 10.81 -3.57
C SER A 467 -12.84 10.00 -2.88
N ARG A 468 -12.50 8.84 -2.31
CA ARG A 468 -13.45 7.98 -1.60
C ARG A 468 -13.24 8.09 -0.09
N SER A 469 -13.85 9.10 0.53
CA SER A 469 -14.15 9.04 1.97
C SER A 469 -15.27 8.02 2.22
N ALA A 470 -15.48 7.65 3.49
CA ALA A 470 -16.74 7.03 3.89
C ALA A 470 -17.93 7.98 3.62
N GLU A 471 -19.14 7.42 3.65
CA GLU A 471 -20.33 7.90 2.95
C GLU A 471 -20.84 9.30 3.33
N ASN A 472 -21.59 9.89 2.37
CA ASN A 472 -22.33 11.14 2.42
C ASN A 472 -21.53 12.44 2.57
N LEU A 473 -21.53 13.26 1.50
CA LEU A 473 -21.70 14.72 1.58
C LEU A 473 -22.03 15.34 0.21
N LEU A 474 -22.60 16.55 0.22
CA LEU A 474 -23.06 17.30 -0.96
C LEU A 474 -21.91 18.04 -1.67
N PRO A 475 -22.04 18.37 -2.97
CA PRO A 475 -21.00 19.06 -3.72
C PRO A 475 -20.81 20.51 -3.26
N MET A 476 -19.55 20.91 -3.07
CA MET A 476 -19.12 22.30 -2.81
C MET A 476 -18.03 22.70 -3.83
N PRO A 477 -17.93 23.99 -4.22
CA PRO A 477 -17.11 24.41 -5.35
C PRO A 477 -15.60 24.40 -5.06
N CYS A 478 -14.82 23.99 -6.05
CA CYS A 478 -13.35 23.96 -6.00
C CYS A 478 -12.75 25.36 -6.32
N PRO A 479 -11.74 25.84 -5.56
CA PRO A 479 -10.97 27.01 -5.96
C PRO A 479 -10.09 26.70 -7.17
N ARG A 480 -9.82 27.71 -8.01
CA ARG A 480 -8.94 27.56 -9.18
C ARG A 480 -7.47 27.51 -8.75
N PRO A 481 -6.63 26.63 -9.31
CA PRO A 481 -5.19 26.68 -9.07
C PRO A 481 -4.56 27.88 -9.79
N SER A 482 -3.83 28.69 -9.04
CA SER A 482 -2.74 29.52 -9.60
C SER A 482 -1.59 28.62 -10.03
N GLY A 483 -0.97 28.91 -11.18
CA GLY A 483 -0.10 27.96 -11.86
C GLY A 483 1.18 27.56 -11.13
N LEU A 484 1.54 26.28 -11.28
CA LEU A 484 2.90 25.75 -11.23
C LEU A 484 3.13 25.06 -12.58
N HIS A 485 4.37 25.13 -13.09
CA HIS A 485 4.79 24.59 -14.38
C HIS A 485 5.50 23.24 -14.23
#